data_AF-F4HR00-F1
#
_entry.id   AF-F4HR00-F1
#
_cell.length_a   1.000
_cell.length_b   1.000
_cell.length_c   1.000
_cell.angle_alpha   90.00
_cell.angle_beta   90.00
_cell.angle_gamma   90.00
#
_symmetry.space_group_name_H-M   'P 1'
#
loop_
_entity.id
_entity.type
_entity.pdbx_description
1 polymer ?
#
loop_
_entity_poly.entity_id
_entity_poly.type
_entity_poly.pdbx_seq_one_letter_code
_entity_poly.pdbx_strand_id
1 'polypeptide(L)'
;MKAEKNPIQSVMAWIRRQPPKVKAFLGVVTAMTVLVLLRVIVHEHDNLFVASEAVHAVGIAVLIYKLTKEKTCAGISLKTQELTALFLAVRLYCSFVMEFDLHTFLDSATLVTTLWVVYMIRFKLRPTYMEDKDNFAIYFVVIPCAVLSFFIHPSTRHHIINRISWAFCVYLEAVSVLPQLRVMQNTKIVEPFTAHYVFALGIARFLSCAHWILQVLDTRGRLLTALGSGLWPVMVLISEIVQTFILADFCYYYVQSLMGGQLVLRLPSGVV
;
A
#
# COMPACT_ATOMS: atom_id res chain seq x y z
N MET A 1 22.61 -29.14 -26.80
CA MET A 1 22.75 -28.89 -25.34
C MET A 1 21.39 -28.49 -24.79
N LYS A 2 20.81 -29.25 -23.85
CA LYS A 2 19.61 -28.80 -23.12
C LYS A 2 20.04 -27.63 -22.24
N ALA A 3 19.51 -26.44 -22.49
CA ALA A 3 19.75 -25.29 -21.61
C ALA A 3 19.37 -25.68 -20.18
N GLU A 4 20.33 -25.62 -19.25
CA GLU A 4 20.07 -25.84 -17.83
C GLU A 4 19.00 -24.85 -17.38
N LYS A 5 17.85 -25.38 -16.95
CA LYS A 5 16.78 -24.53 -16.42
C LYS A 5 17.30 -23.87 -15.16
N ASN A 6 17.40 -22.54 -15.19
CA ASN A 6 17.81 -21.73 -14.05
C ASN A 6 17.04 -22.19 -12.79
N PRO A 7 17.73 -22.52 -11.67
CA PRO A 7 17.10 -23.11 -10.48
C PRO A 7 15.89 -22.29 -9.99
N ILE A 8 15.97 -20.96 -10.11
CA ILE A 8 14.90 -20.02 -9.79
C ILE A 8 13.64 -20.28 -10.63
N GLN A 9 13.80 -20.52 -11.94
CA GLN A 9 12.68 -20.83 -12.83
C GLN A 9 12.05 -22.19 -12.53
N SER A 10 12.86 -23.17 -12.12
CA SER A 10 12.38 -24.50 -11.73
C SER A 10 11.53 -24.45 -10.45
N VAL A 11 11.98 -23.72 -9.43
CA VAL A 11 11.22 -23.48 -8.20
C VAL A 11 9.91 -22.75 -8.52
N MET A 12 9.95 -21.70 -9.33
CA MET A 12 8.75 -20.93 -9.67
C MET A 12 7.72 -21.74 -10.48
N ALA A 13 8.20 -22.59 -11.41
CA ALA A 13 7.35 -23.51 -12.14
C ALA A 13 6.67 -24.55 -11.20
N TRP A 14 7.37 -25.00 -10.17
CA TRP A 14 6.80 -25.86 -9.14
C TRP A 14 5.75 -25.12 -8.31
N ILE A 15 6.05 -23.91 -7.83
CA ILE A 15 5.10 -23.06 -7.07
C ILE A 15 3.82 -22.82 -7.88
N ARG A 16 3.94 -22.53 -9.18
CA ARG A 16 2.76 -22.31 -10.05
C ARG A 16 1.80 -23.50 -10.08
N ARG A 17 2.33 -24.73 -10.04
CA ARG A 17 1.56 -25.98 -10.07
C ARG A 17 0.93 -26.35 -8.74
N GLN A 18 1.34 -25.71 -7.64
CA GLN A 18 0.82 -26.01 -6.33
C GLN A 18 -0.65 -25.56 -6.17
N PRO A 19 -1.45 -26.27 -5.38
CA PRO A 19 -2.82 -25.87 -5.07
C PRO A 19 -2.84 -24.55 -4.28
N PRO A 20 -3.96 -23.79 -4.29
CA PRO A 20 -4.07 -22.50 -3.62
C PRO A 20 -3.68 -22.53 -2.14
N LYS A 21 -4.05 -23.60 -1.42
CA LYS A 21 -3.70 -23.78 0.01
C LYS A 21 -2.19 -23.83 0.25
N VAL A 22 -1.45 -24.51 -0.63
CA VAL A 22 0.01 -24.61 -0.52
C VAL A 22 0.67 -23.28 -0.89
N LYS A 23 0.14 -22.56 -1.88
CA LYS A 23 0.62 -21.20 -2.22
C LYS A 23 0.42 -20.23 -1.05
N ALA A 24 -0.75 -20.25 -0.42
CA ALA A 24 -1.04 -19.45 0.77
C ALA A 24 -0.08 -19.80 1.92
N PHE A 25 0.13 -21.10 2.20
CA PHE A 25 1.08 -21.55 3.21
C PHE A 25 2.51 -21.09 2.93
N LEU A 26 3.01 -21.25 1.70
CA LEU A 26 4.34 -20.78 1.29
C LEU A 26 4.47 -19.26 1.42
N GLY A 27 3.42 -18.51 1.09
CA GLY A 27 3.36 -17.06 1.27
C GLY A 27 3.51 -16.66 2.74
N VAL A 28 2.75 -17.30 3.64
CA VAL A 28 2.85 -17.06 5.10
C VAL A 28 4.24 -17.41 5.62
N VAL A 29 4.79 -18.57 5.25
CA VAL A 29 6.15 -18.97 5.67
C VAL A 29 7.18 -17.96 5.19
N THR A 30 7.09 -17.52 3.93
CA THR A 30 8.01 -16.53 3.37
C THR A 30 7.90 -15.20 4.10
N ALA A 31 6.69 -14.71 4.36
CA ALA A 31 6.47 -13.48 5.13
C ALA A 31 7.06 -13.58 6.55
N MET A 32 6.84 -14.69 7.24
CA MET A 32 7.41 -14.93 8.57
C MET A 32 8.94 -15.01 8.54
N THR A 33 9.53 -15.69 7.56
CA THR A 33 10.98 -15.74 7.38
C THR A 33 11.56 -14.36 7.13
N VAL A 34 10.92 -13.56 6.26
CA VAL A 34 11.35 -12.17 6.00
C VAL A 34 11.24 -11.33 7.27
N LEU A 35 10.16 -11.44 8.05
CA LEU A 35 10.03 -10.71 9.32
C LEU A 35 11.13 -11.09 10.33
N VAL A 36 11.45 -12.38 10.45
CA VAL A 36 12.55 -12.84 11.31
C VAL A 36 13.90 -12.31 10.82
N LEU A 37 14.16 -12.36 9.51
CA LEU A 37 15.38 -11.80 8.93
C LEU A 37 15.49 -10.29 9.15
N LEU A 38 14.39 -9.55 8.93
CA LEU A 38 14.36 -8.10 9.19
C LEU A 38 14.63 -7.81 10.67
N ARG A 39 14.07 -8.57 11.61
CA ARG A 39 14.35 -8.42 13.03
C ARG A 39 15.83 -8.67 13.40
N VAL A 40 16.47 -9.63 12.73
CA VAL A 40 17.88 -9.97 12.97
C VAL A 40 18.82 -8.94 12.34
N ILE A 41 18.49 -8.43 11.16
CA ILE A 41 19.36 -7.53 10.39
C ILE A 41 19.18 -6.07 10.83
N VAL A 42 17.95 -5.64 11.07
CA VAL A 42 17.61 -4.24 11.34
C VAL A 42 17.47 -4.04 12.84
N HIS A 43 18.52 -3.53 13.48
CA HIS A 43 18.51 -3.22 14.91
C HIS A 43 17.63 -2.03 15.26
N GLU A 44 17.59 -1.01 14.40
CA GLU A 44 16.77 0.19 14.59
C GLU A 44 15.52 0.11 13.71
N HIS A 45 14.38 -0.12 14.33
CA HIS A 45 13.09 -0.26 13.66
C HIS A 45 12.73 0.97 12.83
N ASP A 46 13.19 2.15 13.21
CA ASP A 46 12.97 3.40 12.47
C ASP A 46 13.55 3.34 11.05
N ASN A 47 14.59 2.53 10.82
CA ASN A 47 15.13 2.29 9.48
C ASN A 47 14.14 1.55 8.57
N LEU A 48 13.27 0.68 9.12
CA LEU A 48 12.20 0.04 8.35
C LEU A 48 11.16 1.06 7.90
N PHE A 49 10.82 2.00 8.77
CA PHE A 49 9.88 3.07 8.45
C PHE A 49 10.46 3.99 7.36
N VAL A 50 11.71 4.43 7.52
CA VAL A 50 12.41 5.23 6.50
C VAL A 50 12.52 4.47 5.17
N ALA A 51 12.80 3.17 5.21
CA ALA A 51 12.82 2.33 4.01
C ALA A 51 11.44 2.22 3.34
N SER A 52 10.37 2.09 4.13
CA SER A 52 8.98 2.12 3.62
C SER A 52 8.71 3.42 2.86
N GLU A 53 9.01 4.56 3.47
CA GLU A 53 8.81 5.88 2.86
C GLU A 53 9.67 6.08 1.60
N ALA A 54 10.93 5.65 1.63
CA ALA A 54 11.81 5.72 0.47
C ALA A 54 11.28 4.89 -0.71
N VAL A 55 10.83 3.66 -0.45
CA VAL A 55 10.24 2.79 -1.49
C VAL A 55 8.95 3.40 -2.04
N HIS A 56 8.11 3.99 -1.17
CA HIS A 56 6.90 4.68 -1.60
C HIS A 56 7.22 5.88 -2.50
N ALA A 57 8.21 6.69 -2.12
CA ALA A 57 8.67 7.83 -2.93
C ALA A 57 9.21 7.38 -4.30
N VAL A 58 9.94 6.27 -4.37
CA VAL A 58 10.38 5.67 -5.65
C VAL A 58 9.17 5.26 -6.50
N GLY A 59 8.15 4.65 -5.90
CA GLY A 59 6.90 4.32 -6.60
C GLY A 59 6.23 5.55 -7.21
N ILE A 60 6.13 6.65 -6.44
CA ILE A 60 5.57 7.92 -6.91
C ILE A 60 6.45 8.51 -8.02
N ALA A 61 7.77 8.46 -7.91
CA ALA A 61 8.68 8.93 -8.96
C ALA A 61 8.48 8.16 -10.28
N VAL A 62 8.28 6.84 -10.21
CA VAL A 62 7.94 6.01 -11.38
C VAL A 62 6.61 6.43 -11.99
N LEU A 63 5.61 6.72 -11.16
CA LEU A 63 4.31 7.23 -11.63
C LEU A 63 4.43 8.61 -12.30
N ILE A 64 5.22 9.52 -11.71
CA ILE A 64 5.51 10.84 -12.30
C ILE A 64 6.21 10.67 -13.65
N TYR A 65 7.20 9.77 -13.74
CA TYR A 65 7.89 9.48 -14.99
C TYR A 65 6.89 9.04 -16.07
N LYS A 66 6.01 8.09 -15.76
CA LYS A 66 4.95 7.65 -16.68
C LYS A 66 4.08 8.81 -17.16
N LEU A 67 3.54 9.62 -16.24
CA LEU A 67 2.62 10.70 -16.61
C LEU A 67 3.33 11.80 -17.41
N THR A 68 4.62 12.05 -17.16
CA THR A 68 5.38 13.08 -17.86
C THR A 68 5.96 12.64 -19.19
N LYS A 69 6.49 11.42 -19.29
CA LYS A 69 7.20 10.90 -20.47
C LYS A 69 6.31 10.10 -21.39
N GLU A 70 5.54 9.14 -20.87
CA GLU A 70 4.61 8.33 -21.67
C GLU A 70 3.32 9.08 -22.02
N LYS A 71 3.05 10.21 -21.34
CA LYS A 71 1.86 11.06 -21.58
C LYS A 71 0.55 10.26 -21.55
N THR A 72 0.45 9.26 -20.67
CA THR A 72 -0.75 8.44 -20.50
C THR A 72 -1.01 8.18 -19.02
N CYS A 73 -2.28 8.24 -18.63
CA CYS A 73 -2.75 7.78 -17.32
C CYS A 73 -3.56 6.48 -17.40
N ALA A 74 -3.47 5.74 -18.52
CA ALA A 74 -4.12 4.45 -18.69
C ALA A 74 -3.76 3.48 -17.54
N GLY A 75 -4.77 2.80 -17.00
CA GLY A 75 -4.61 1.87 -15.89
C GLY A 75 -4.35 2.51 -14.51
N ILE A 76 -4.37 3.84 -14.37
CA ILE A 76 -4.31 4.53 -13.07
C ILE A 76 -5.72 4.93 -12.62
N SER A 77 -6.11 4.57 -11.40
CA SER A 77 -7.38 5.00 -10.80
C SER A 77 -7.24 6.40 -10.24
N LEU A 78 -8.04 7.32 -10.76
CA LEU A 78 -8.17 8.67 -10.21
C LEU A 78 -8.74 8.63 -8.80
N LYS A 79 -9.67 7.71 -8.56
CA LYS A 79 -10.33 7.55 -7.26
C LYS A 79 -9.36 7.16 -6.17
N THR A 80 -8.42 6.24 -6.44
CA THR A 80 -7.34 5.96 -5.46
C THR A 80 -6.50 7.20 -5.20
N GLN A 81 -6.13 7.98 -6.21
CA GLN A 81 -5.32 9.19 -6.01
C GLN A 81 -6.08 10.25 -5.18
N GLU A 82 -7.38 10.40 -5.38
CA GLU A 82 -8.24 11.30 -4.59
C GLU A 82 -8.40 10.83 -3.14
N LEU A 83 -8.58 9.51 -2.91
CA LEU A 83 -8.60 8.94 -1.57
C LEU A 83 -7.24 9.11 -0.87
N THR A 84 -6.14 8.95 -1.61
CA THR A 84 -4.78 9.17 -1.10
C THR A 84 -4.57 10.62 -0.70
N ALA A 85 -4.94 11.57 -1.55
CA ALA A 85 -4.87 12.99 -1.22
C ALA A 85 -5.74 13.33 0.01
N LEU A 86 -6.92 12.72 0.13
CA LEU A 86 -7.83 12.96 1.26
C LEU A 86 -7.21 12.49 2.59
N PHE A 87 -6.74 11.25 2.68
CA PHE A 87 -6.17 10.78 3.95
C PHE A 87 -4.87 11.51 4.29
N LEU A 88 -4.03 11.84 3.30
CA LEU A 88 -2.80 12.62 3.51
C LEU A 88 -3.10 14.03 4.00
N ALA A 89 -4.13 14.69 3.46
CA ALA A 89 -4.54 16.01 3.92
C ALA A 89 -5.04 15.98 5.39
N VAL A 90 -5.84 14.96 5.74
CA VAL A 90 -6.30 14.78 7.13
C VAL A 90 -5.14 14.44 8.06
N ARG A 91 -4.22 13.57 7.64
CA ARG A 91 -3.02 13.23 8.41
C ARG A 91 -2.14 14.45 8.64
N LEU A 92 -1.90 15.23 7.59
CA LEU A 92 -1.08 16.44 7.67
C LEU A 92 -1.71 17.45 8.64
N TYR A 93 -3.02 17.67 8.55
CA TYR A 93 -3.76 18.47 9.53
C TYR A 93 -3.54 17.96 10.97
N CYS A 94 -3.70 16.66 11.19
CA CYS A 94 -3.51 16.08 12.53
C CYS A 94 -2.06 16.22 13.00
N SER A 95 -1.07 16.04 12.13
CA SER A 95 0.34 16.24 12.44
C SER A 95 0.58 17.68 12.90
N PHE A 96 0.15 18.68 12.14
CA PHE A 96 0.30 20.09 12.55
C PHE A 96 -0.32 20.42 13.91
N VAL A 97 -1.43 19.77 14.28
CA VAL A 97 -2.15 20.06 15.52
C VAL A 97 -1.69 19.20 16.70
N MET A 98 -1.18 18.00 16.44
CA MET A 98 -0.78 17.04 17.47
C MET A 98 0.72 17.03 17.68
N GLU A 99 1.51 16.85 16.62
CA GLU A 99 2.97 16.65 16.67
C GLU A 99 3.65 17.13 15.36
N PHE A 100 4.51 18.15 15.47
CA PHE A 100 5.26 18.70 14.34
C PHE A 100 6.59 17.95 14.18
N ASP A 101 6.54 16.81 13.49
CA ASP A 101 7.70 15.94 13.29
C ASP A 101 8.17 15.92 11.83
N LEU A 102 9.32 15.26 11.60
CA LEU A 102 9.86 15.00 10.25
C LEU A 102 8.83 14.32 9.32
N HIS A 103 7.90 13.54 9.89
CA HIS A 103 6.79 12.91 9.16
C HIS A 103 5.90 13.95 8.46
N THR A 104 5.68 15.11 9.09
CA THR A 104 4.94 16.24 8.51
C THR A 104 5.51 16.64 7.15
N PHE A 105 6.83 16.64 7.01
CA PHE A 105 7.51 17.01 5.76
C PHE A 105 7.33 15.95 4.67
N LEU A 106 7.46 14.67 5.03
CA LEU A 106 7.28 13.54 4.10
C LEU A 106 5.83 13.43 3.63
N ASP A 107 4.86 13.54 4.53
CA ASP A 107 3.43 13.57 4.20
C ASP A 107 3.09 14.78 3.32
N SER A 108 3.69 15.95 3.60
CA SER A 108 3.51 17.15 2.75
C SER A 108 4.02 16.92 1.33
N ALA A 109 5.23 16.38 1.17
CA ALA A 109 5.82 16.09 -0.14
C ALA A 109 4.98 15.05 -0.91
N THR A 110 4.51 14.03 -0.22
CA THR A 110 3.63 12.99 -0.77
C THR A 110 2.29 13.60 -1.20
N LEU A 111 1.68 14.46 -0.37
CA LEU A 111 0.42 15.13 -0.70
C LEU A 111 0.56 16.01 -1.95
N VAL A 112 1.63 16.82 -2.03
CA VAL A 112 1.88 17.70 -3.19
C VAL A 112 2.03 16.88 -4.47
N THR A 113 2.80 15.78 -4.42
CA THR A 113 2.98 14.90 -5.58
C THR A 113 1.69 14.17 -5.97
N THR A 114 0.89 13.69 -5.01
CA THR A 114 -0.43 13.10 -5.28
C THR A 114 -1.40 14.11 -5.89
N LEU A 115 -1.45 15.35 -5.38
CA LEU A 115 -2.28 16.41 -5.96
C LEU A 115 -1.86 16.74 -7.39
N TRP A 116 -0.56 16.74 -7.68
CA TRP A 116 -0.05 16.90 -9.04
C TRP A 116 -0.47 15.73 -9.95
N VAL A 117 -0.45 14.48 -9.47
CA VAL A 117 -0.98 13.32 -10.21
C VAL A 117 -2.48 13.50 -10.50
N VAL A 118 -3.27 13.90 -9.51
CA VAL A 118 -4.71 14.18 -9.68
C VAL A 118 -4.93 15.25 -10.74
N TYR A 119 -4.16 16.35 -10.70
CA TYR A 119 -4.20 17.40 -11.71
C TYR A 119 -3.88 16.87 -13.11
N MET A 120 -2.82 16.06 -13.23
CA MET A 120 -2.42 15.46 -14.50
C MET A 120 -3.54 14.60 -15.08
N ILE A 121 -4.21 13.76 -14.27
CA ILE A 121 -5.31 12.90 -14.74
C ILE A 121 -6.55 13.74 -15.09
N ARG A 122 -6.98 14.65 -14.21
CA ARG A 122 -8.22 15.45 -14.38
C ARG A 122 -8.15 16.39 -15.58
N PHE A 123 -6.99 16.98 -15.86
CA PHE A 123 -6.88 18.08 -16.83
C PHE A 123 -5.97 17.78 -18.01
N LYS A 124 -4.75 17.25 -17.80
CA LYS A 124 -3.75 17.13 -18.87
C LYS A 124 -3.87 15.84 -19.67
N LEU A 125 -4.19 14.74 -19.00
CA LEU A 125 -4.20 13.38 -19.56
C LEU A 125 -5.60 12.76 -19.58
N ARG A 126 -6.64 13.55 -19.33
CA ARG A 126 -8.05 13.12 -19.30
C ARG A 126 -8.45 12.23 -20.49
N PRO A 127 -8.02 12.48 -21.75
CA PRO A 127 -8.36 11.61 -22.88
C PRO A 127 -7.84 10.16 -22.76
N THR A 128 -6.81 9.92 -21.95
CA THR A 128 -6.24 8.58 -21.70
C THR A 128 -6.79 7.91 -20.44
N TYR A 129 -7.64 8.60 -19.68
CA TYR A 129 -8.24 8.08 -18.46
C TYR A 129 -9.38 7.11 -18.79
N MET A 130 -9.31 5.91 -18.23
CA MET A 130 -10.26 4.82 -18.48
C MET A 130 -11.44 4.88 -17.49
N GLU A 131 -12.31 5.89 -17.65
CA GLU A 131 -13.42 6.17 -16.73
C GLU A 131 -14.39 4.99 -16.58
N ASP A 132 -14.63 4.23 -17.65
CA ASP A 132 -15.49 3.02 -17.64
C ASP A 132 -14.90 1.88 -16.79
N LYS A 133 -13.57 1.84 -16.65
CA LYS A 133 -12.86 0.85 -15.83
C LYS A 133 -12.72 1.29 -14.38
N ASP A 134 -12.67 2.58 -14.09
CA ASP A 134 -12.57 3.14 -12.73
C ASP A 134 -13.96 3.28 -12.07
N ASN A 135 -14.71 2.18 -12.06
CA ASN A 135 -16.12 2.14 -11.63
C ASN A 135 -16.31 1.89 -10.11
N PHE A 136 -15.24 1.95 -9.31
CA PHE A 136 -15.34 1.76 -7.85
C PHE A 136 -16.05 2.95 -7.20
N ALA A 137 -17.04 2.72 -6.35
CA ALA A 137 -17.74 3.83 -5.68
C ALA A 137 -16.99 4.26 -4.41
N ILE A 138 -16.45 5.49 -4.38
CA ILE A 138 -15.59 5.96 -3.27
C ILE A 138 -16.29 5.97 -1.90
N TYR A 139 -17.61 6.13 -1.89
CA TYR A 139 -18.40 6.15 -0.66
C TYR A 139 -18.39 4.80 0.07
N PHE A 140 -18.18 3.68 -0.64
CA PHE A 140 -17.99 2.37 -0.01
C PHE A 140 -16.69 2.25 0.78
N VAL A 141 -15.74 3.17 0.58
CA VAL A 141 -14.50 3.26 1.38
C VAL A 141 -14.66 4.34 2.46
N VAL A 142 -15.05 5.54 2.05
CA VAL A 142 -15.06 6.72 2.95
C VAL A 142 -16.06 6.57 4.09
N ILE A 143 -17.28 6.09 3.82
CA ILE A 143 -18.33 5.99 4.85
C ILE A 143 -17.95 4.97 5.93
N PRO A 144 -17.56 3.71 5.61
CA PRO A 144 -17.12 2.77 6.65
C PRO A 144 -15.93 3.27 7.46
N CYS A 145 -14.94 3.92 6.84
CA CYS A 145 -13.80 4.49 7.56
C CYS A 145 -14.24 5.59 8.54
N ALA A 146 -15.16 6.47 8.14
CA ALA A 146 -15.69 7.53 9.01
C ALA A 146 -16.56 7.00 10.15
N VAL A 147 -17.39 5.98 9.89
CA VAL A 147 -18.18 5.33 10.93
C VAL A 147 -17.26 4.63 11.93
N LEU A 148 -16.27 3.88 11.45
CA LEU A 148 -15.33 3.16 12.29
C LEU A 148 -14.48 4.12 13.14
N SER A 149 -14.03 5.25 12.58
CA SER A 149 -13.25 6.26 13.33
C SER A 149 -14.05 6.95 14.43
N PHE A 150 -15.37 7.07 14.27
CA PHE A 150 -16.23 7.59 15.33
C PHE A 150 -16.26 6.66 16.56
N PHE A 151 -16.30 5.34 16.35
CA PHE A 151 -16.36 4.36 17.43
C PHE A 151 -14.98 3.96 17.99
N ILE A 152 -13.97 3.85 17.13
CA ILE A 152 -12.63 3.42 17.50
C ILE A 152 -11.61 4.47 17.04
N HIS A 153 -11.06 5.18 18.01
CA HIS A 153 -10.06 6.23 17.81
C HIS A 153 -9.11 6.28 19.02
N PRO A 154 -7.92 6.92 18.91
CA PRO A 154 -6.96 6.98 20.01
C PRO A 154 -7.59 7.48 21.30
N SER A 155 -7.15 7.00 22.46
CA SER A 155 -7.61 7.48 23.79
C SER A 155 -6.72 8.60 24.36
N THR A 156 -6.05 9.36 23.49
CA THR A 156 -5.08 10.41 23.84
C THR A 156 -5.77 11.67 24.37
N ARG A 157 -4.99 12.61 24.92
CA ARG A 157 -5.49 13.87 25.53
C ARG A 157 -5.94 14.94 24.53
N HIS A 158 -5.77 14.71 23.23
CA HIS A 158 -6.12 15.70 22.20
C HIS A 158 -7.63 15.86 22.05
N HIS A 159 -8.06 16.93 21.39
CA HIS A 159 -9.46 17.15 21.06
C HIS A 159 -10.06 15.97 20.29
N ILE A 160 -11.32 15.65 20.60
CA ILE A 160 -12.03 14.49 20.02
C ILE A 160 -12.03 14.52 18.49
N ILE A 161 -12.14 15.70 17.88
CA ILE A 161 -12.09 15.87 16.43
C ILE A 161 -10.75 15.39 15.87
N ASN A 162 -9.63 15.76 16.50
CA ASN A 162 -8.30 15.34 16.05
C ASN A 162 -8.11 13.83 16.21
N ARG A 163 -8.63 13.26 17.29
CA ARG A 163 -8.58 11.80 17.55
C ARG A 163 -9.36 11.03 16.49
N ILE A 164 -10.58 11.46 16.17
CA ILE A 164 -11.42 10.84 15.14
C ILE A 164 -10.80 11.04 13.75
N SER A 165 -10.28 12.23 13.44
CA SER A 165 -9.61 12.53 12.17
C SER A 165 -8.37 11.66 11.95
N TRP A 166 -7.56 11.46 13.00
CA TRP A 166 -6.41 10.55 12.94
C TRP A 166 -6.84 9.10 12.67
N ALA A 167 -7.86 8.62 13.38
CA ALA A 167 -8.40 7.29 13.13
C ALA A 167 -8.95 7.15 11.71
N PHE A 168 -9.64 8.18 11.21
CA PHE A 168 -10.16 8.21 9.85
C PHE A 168 -9.05 8.09 8.81
N CYS A 169 -7.95 8.85 8.93
CA CYS A 169 -6.88 8.76 7.94
C CYS A 169 -6.16 7.41 7.96
N VAL A 170 -5.96 6.80 9.13
CA VAL A 170 -5.39 5.44 9.25
C VAL A 170 -6.29 4.40 8.58
N TYR A 171 -7.60 4.44 8.85
CA TYR A 171 -8.54 3.50 8.23
C TYR A 171 -8.68 3.74 6.73
N LEU A 172 -8.71 5.00 6.29
CA LEU A 172 -8.85 5.32 4.87
C LEU A 172 -7.60 4.91 4.08
N GLU A 173 -6.41 5.15 4.62
CA GLU A 173 -5.16 4.68 4.04
C GLU A 173 -5.21 3.18 3.78
N ALA A 174 -5.68 2.40 4.76
CA ALA A 174 -5.65 0.95 4.70
C ALA A 174 -6.40 0.34 3.49
N VAL A 175 -7.40 1.06 2.97
CA VAL A 175 -8.31 0.58 1.91
C VAL A 175 -8.37 1.51 0.69
N SER A 176 -7.66 2.63 0.69
CA SER A 176 -7.63 3.62 -0.41
C SER A 176 -7.16 3.08 -1.76
N VAL A 177 -6.42 1.97 -1.76
CA VAL A 177 -5.88 1.33 -2.98
C VAL A 177 -6.90 0.45 -3.73
N LEU A 178 -8.06 0.17 -3.13
CA LEU A 178 -9.08 -0.72 -3.71
C LEU A 178 -9.55 -0.29 -5.13
N PRO A 179 -9.83 1.00 -5.39
CA PRO A 179 -10.14 1.45 -6.75
C PRO A 179 -9.05 1.16 -7.78
N GLN A 180 -7.77 1.35 -7.43
CA GLN A 180 -6.63 1.03 -8.30
C GLN A 180 -6.60 -0.45 -8.67
N LEU A 181 -6.77 -1.34 -7.69
CA LEU A 181 -6.82 -2.77 -7.94
C LEU A 181 -8.02 -3.15 -8.82
N ARG A 182 -9.19 -2.52 -8.60
CA ARG A 182 -10.39 -2.71 -9.43
C ARG A 182 -10.15 -2.32 -10.90
N VAL A 183 -9.49 -1.19 -11.15
CA VAL A 183 -9.11 -0.78 -12.52
C VAL A 183 -8.23 -1.84 -13.17
N MET A 184 -7.24 -2.35 -12.44
CA MET A 184 -6.31 -3.34 -12.98
C MET A 184 -6.99 -4.66 -13.31
N GLN A 185 -7.95 -5.10 -12.50
CA GLN A 185 -8.81 -6.26 -12.81
C GLN A 185 -9.66 -6.02 -14.06
N ASN A 186 -10.27 -4.83 -14.17
CA ASN A 186 -11.15 -4.49 -15.27
C ASN A 186 -10.40 -4.35 -16.60
N THR A 187 -9.12 -3.93 -16.57
CA THR A 187 -8.26 -3.79 -17.76
C THR A 187 -7.55 -5.09 -18.13
N LYS A 188 -7.28 -6.00 -17.17
CA LYS A 188 -6.55 -7.28 -17.30
C LYS A 188 -5.09 -7.20 -17.74
N ILE A 189 -4.72 -6.16 -18.47
CA ILE A 189 -3.35 -5.87 -18.93
C ILE A 189 -2.87 -4.64 -18.18
N VAL A 190 -1.82 -4.81 -17.37
CA VAL A 190 -1.23 -3.72 -16.59
C VAL A 190 0.04 -3.25 -17.28
N GLU A 191 0.10 -1.96 -17.57
CA GLU A 191 1.30 -1.34 -18.15
C GLU A 191 2.50 -1.42 -17.18
N PRO A 192 3.74 -1.59 -17.70
CA PRO A 192 4.91 -1.82 -16.86
C PRO A 192 5.10 -0.78 -15.76
N PHE A 193 5.03 0.52 -16.09
CA PHE A 193 5.20 1.60 -15.11
C PHE A 193 4.10 1.63 -14.04
N THR A 194 2.85 1.32 -14.39
CA THR A 194 1.78 1.15 -13.39
C THR A 194 2.10 -0.02 -12.49
N ALA A 195 2.55 -1.14 -13.06
CA ALA A 195 2.88 -2.33 -12.30
C ALA A 195 4.04 -2.08 -11.32
N HIS A 196 5.08 -1.37 -11.76
CA HIS A 196 6.20 -0.94 -10.91
C HIS A 196 5.74 -0.03 -9.76
N TYR A 197 4.90 0.96 -10.04
CA TYR A 197 4.33 1.85 -9.03
C TYR A 197 3.54 1.08 -7.96
N VAL A 198 2.60 0.24 -8.37
CA VAL A 198 1.75 -0.53 -7.42
C VAL A 198 2.59 -1.56 -6.66
N PHE A 199 3.63 -2.12 -7.27
CA PHE A 199 4.53 -3.05 -6.60
C PHE A 199 5.38 -2.36 -5.53
N ALA A 200 5.93 -1.18 -5.85
CA ALA A 200 6.64 -0.35 -4.87
C ALA A 200 5.73 0.03 -3.71
N LEU A 201 4.48 0.43 -4.00
CA LEU A 201 3.47 0.66 -2.96
C LEU A 201 3.28 -0.58 -2.08
N GLY A 202 3.13 -1.77 -2.65
CA GLY A 202 3.02 -3.03 -1.90
C GLY A 202 4.21 -3.32 -0.99
N ILE A 203 5.45 -3.09 -1.46
CA ILE A 203 6.65 -3.24 -0.62
C ILE A 203 6.64 -2.23 0.53
N ALA A 204 6.32 -0.97 0.26
CA ALA A 204 6.24 0.06 1.30
C ALA A 204 5.25 -0.35 2.40
N ARG A 205 4.03 -0.79 2.02
CA ARG A 205 3.03 -1.27 3.00
C ARG A 205 3.52 -2.47 3.82
N PHE A 206 4.21 -3.41 3.19
CA PHE A 206 4.81 -4.55 3.90
C PHE A 206 5.88 -4.11 4.90
N LEU A 207 6.75 -3.16 4.54
CA LEU A 207 7.80 -2.63 5.43
C LEU A 207 7.19 -1.84 6.60
N SER A 208 6.15 -1.04 6.36
CA SER A 208 5.38 -0.37 7.41
C SER A 208 4.75 -1.38 8.38
N CYS A 209 4.10 -2.41 7.85
CA CYS A 209 3.50 -3.47 8.66
C CYS A 209 4.56 -4.23 9.48
N ALA A 210 5.71 -4.54 8.87
CA ALA A 210 6.84 -5.16 9.55
C ALA A 210 7.38 -4.27 10.69
N HIS A 211 7.55 -2.96 10.45
CA HIS A 211 7.95 -2.00 11.46
C HIS A 211 7.03 -2.06 12.69
N TRP A 212 5.71 -1.96 12.49
CA TRP A 212 4.73 -2.00 13.58
C TRP A 212 4.72 -3.34 14.32
N ILE A 213 4.74 -4.46 13.61
CA ILE A 213 4.76 -5.80 14.22
C ILE A 213 6.02 -5.98 15.07
N LEU A 214 7.18 -5.62 14.54
CA LEU A 214 8.45 -5.79 15.23
C LEU A 214 8.57 -4.87 16.46
N GLN A 215 8.14 -3.61 16.37
CA GLN A 215 8.08 -2.75 17.56
C GLN A 215 7.19 -3.32 18.66
N VAL A 216 6.02 -3.91 18.32
CA VAL A 216 5.15 -4.55 19.31
C VAL A 216 5.82 -5.76 19.95
N LEU A 217 6.50 -6.59 19.16
CA LEU A 217 7.22 -7.77 19.66
C LEU A 217 8.39 -7.39 20.57
N ASP A 218 9.21 -6.42 20.17
CA ASP A 218 10.42 -6.05 20.89
C ASP A 218 10.13 -5.20 22.13
N THR A 219 9.09 -4.37 22.10
CA THR A 219 8.61 -3.66 23.32
C THR A 219 7.86 -4.58 24.28
N ARG A 220 7.66 -5.86 23.92
CA ARG A 220 6.85 -6.85 24.66
C ARG A 220 5.43 -6.35 24.92
N GLY A 221 4.84 -5.70 23.92
CA GLY A 221 3.49 -5.13 24.00
C GLY A 221 3.39 -3.79 24.72
N ARG A 222 4.48 -3.22 25.26
CA ARG A 222 4.45 -1.86 25.85
C ARG A 222 4.01 -0.80 24.85
N LEU A 223 4.35 -0.97 23.56
CA LEU A 223 3.86 -0.06 22.52
C LEU A 223 2.33 -0.05 22.45
N LEU A 224 1.68 -1.20 22.57
CA LEU A 224 0.22 -1.28 22.54
C LEU A 224 -0.40 -0.49 23.71
N THR A 225 0.22 -0.56 24.90
CA THR A 225 -0.21 0.26 26.04
C THR A 225 0.11 1.74 25.86
N ALA A 226 1.18 2.08 25.14
CA ALA A 226 1.59 3.47 24.87
C ALA A 226 0.69 4.16 23.82
N LEU A 227 0.24 3.42 22.80
CA LEU A 227 -0.72 3.89 21.80
C LEU A 227 -2.09 4.25 22.40
N GLY A 228 -2.36 3.79 23.61
CA GLY A 228 -3.55 4.12 24.39
C GLY A 228 -4.27 2.89 24.91
N SER A 229 -5.47 3.11 25.44
CA SER A 229 -6.37 2.06 25.91
C SER A 229 -7.52 1.82 24.94
N GLY A 230 -8.17 0.65 25.07
CA GLY A 230 -9.29 0.25 24.23
C GLY A 230 -8.87 -0.48 22.96
N LEU A 231 -9.74 -0.46 21.94
CA LEU A 231 -9.52 -1.19 20.68
C LEU A 231 -8.53 -0.50 19.73
N TRP A 232 -8.18 0.77 19.99
CA TRP A 232 -7.36 1.58 19.09
C TRP A 232 -6.00 0.96 18.73
N PRO A 233 -5.15 0.53 19.69
CA PRO A 233 -3.83 -0.02 19.36
C PRO A 233 -3.92 -1.27 18.46
N VAL A 234 -4.92 -2.13 18.70
CA VAL A 234 -5.16 -3.32 17.88
C VAL A 234 -5.64 -2.92 16.49
N MET A 235 -6.48 -1.90 16.38
CA MET A 235 -6.96 -1.41 15.09
C MET A 235 -5.86 -0.79 14.22
N VAL A 236 -4.81 -0.19 14.81
CA VAL A 236 -3.63 0.25 14.05
C VAL A 236 -2.96 -0.95 13.38
N LEU A 237 -2.68 -2.01 14.15
CA LEU A 237 -2.08 -3.24 13.59
C LEU A 237 -2.97 -3.91 12.54
N ILE A 238 -4.29 -3.98 12.79
CA ILE A 238 -5.24 -4.53 11.81
C ILE A 238 -5.21 -3.71 10.52
N SER A 239 -5.13 -2.38 10.61
CA SER A 239 -5.06 -1.50 9.43
C SER A 239 -3.79 -1.77 8.60
N GLU A 240 -2.64 -1.93 9.25
CA GLU A 240 -1.37 -2.30 8.63
C GLU A 240 -1.41 -3.68 7.95
N ILE A 241 -2.05 -4.65 8.60
CA ILE A 241 -2.24 -6.00 8.03
C ILE A 241 -3.17 -5.95 6.83
N VAL A 242 -4.29 -5.21 6.92
CA VAL A 242 -5.28 -5.08 5.85
C VAL A 242 -4.64 -4.47 4.59
N GLN A 243 -3.92 -3.36 4.72
CA GLN A 243 -3.27 -2.74 3.55
C GLN A 243 -2.23 -3.65 2.90
N THR A 244 -1.47 -4.38 3.72
CA THR A 244 -0.45 -5.32 3.22
C THR A 244 -1.09 -6.49 2.50
N PHE A 245 -2.17 -7.04 3.05
CA PHE A 245 -2.86 -8.19 2.48
C PHE A 245 -3.57 -7.85 1.17
N ILE A 246 -4.21 -6.67 1.09
CA ILE A 246 -4.86 -6.18 -0.13
C ILE A 246 -3.87 -6.12 -1.32
N LEU A 247 -2.61 -5.77 -1.06
CA LEU A 247 -1.58 -5.68 -2.11
C LEU A 247 -0.79 -6.97 -2.33
N ALA A 248 -0.87 -7.94 -1.41
CA ALA A 248 -0.07 -9.16 -1.45
C ALA A 248 -0.31 -9.99 -2.73
N ASP A 249 -1.56 -10.11 -3.15
CA ASP A 249 -1.93 -10.88 -4.33
C ASP A 249 -1.37 -10.23 -5.61
N PHE A 250 -1.51 -8.91 -5.73
CA PHE A 250 -0.88 -8.16 -6.82
C PHE A 250 0.64 -8.36 -6.84
N CYS A 251 1.32 -8.23 -5.70
CA CYS A 251 2.76 -8.44 -5.58
C CYS A 251 3.18 -9.86 -6.00
N TYR A 252 2.39 -10.87 -5.65
CA TYR A 252 2.63 -12.25 -6.08
C TYR A 252 2.62 -12.40 -7.61
N TYR A 253 1.58 -11.88 -8.28
CA TYR A 253 1.48 -11.95 -9.73
C TYR A 253 2.53 -11.10 -10.44
N TYR A 254 2.89 -9.95 -9.88
CA TYR A 254 3.95 -9.11 -10.39
C TYR A 254 5.31 -9.84 -10.40
N VAL A 255 5.71 -10.42 -9.25
CA VAL A 255 6.96 -11.20 -9.14
C VAL A 255 6.92 -12.40 -10.10
N GLN A 256 5.77 -13.05 -10.20
CA GLN A 256 5.58 -14.16 -11.13
C GLN A 256 5.75 -13.76 -12.61
N SER A 257 5.28 -12.56 -13.00
CA SER A 257 5.43 -12.02 -14.36
C SER A 257 6.89 -11.70 -14.67
N LEU A 258 7.57 -11.01 -13.76
CA LEU A 258 8.99 -10.66 -13.90
C LEU A 258 9.87 -11.91 -14.06
N MET A 259 9.69 -12.89 -13.19
CA MET A 259 10.45 -14.16 -13.26
C MET A 259 10.12 -14.98 -14.51
N GLY A 260 8.93 -14.79 -15.08
CA GLY A 260 8.51 -15.38 -16.34
C GLY A 260 9.04 -14.66 -17.57
N GLY A 261 9.77 -13.55 -17.42
CA GLY A 261 10.25 -12.71 -18.53
C GLY A 261 9.14 -11.93 -19.24
N GLN A 262 7.95 -11.80 -18.63
CA GLN A 262 6.85 -11.04 -19.21
C GLN A 262 6.96 -9.59 -18.77
N LEU A 263 7.23 -8.70 -19.74
CA LEU A 263 7.29 -7.25 -19.52
C LEU A 263 5.91 -6.67 -19.13
N VAL A 264 4.85 -7.28 -19.65
CA VAL A 264 3.47 -6.84 -19.43
C VAL A 264 2.78 -7.81 -18.48
N LEU A 265 2.34 -7.29 -17.34
CA LEU A 265 1.63 -8.07 -16.35
C LEU A 265 0.19 -8.33 -16.80
N ARG A 266 -0.19 -9.60 -16.87
CA ARG A 266 -1.57 -10.03 -17.14
C ARG A 266 -2.18 -10.63 -15.88
N LEU A 267 -3.25 -10.02 -15.38
CA LEU A 267 -3.96 -10.52 -14.20
C LEU A 267 -4.99 -11.58 -14.61
N PRO A 268 -5.08 -12.72 -13.90
CA PRO A 268 -6.14 -13.70 -14.12
C PRO A 268 -7.51 -13.14 -13.71
N SER A 269 -8.57 -13.60 -14.35
CA SER A 269 -9.95 -13.23 -14.01
C SER A 269 -10.28 -13.63 -12.56
N GLY A 270 -10.79 -12.69 -11.75
CA GLY A 270 -11.27 -12.97 -10.38
C GLY A 270 -10.23 -12.87 -9.27
N VAL A 271 -9.11 -12.20 -9.53
CA VAL A 271 -7.96 -12.07 -8.61
C VAL A 271 -7.86 -10.61 -8.15
N VAL A 272 -8.31 -10.30 -6.93
CA VAL A 272 -8.02 -9.18 -5.98
C VAL A 272 -8.55 -9.61 -4.62
#